data_AF-A0A916E0A2-F1
#
_entry.id   AF-A0A916E0A2-F1
#
_cell.length_a   1.000
_cell.length_b   1.000
_cell.length_c   1.000
_cell.angle_alpha   90.00
_cell.angle_beta   90.00
_cell.angle_gamma   90.00
#
_symmetry.space_group_name_H-M   'P 1'
#
loop_
_entity.id
_entity.type
_entity.pdbx_description
1 polymer ?
#
loop_
_entity_poly.entity_id
_entity_poly.type
_entity_poly.pdbx_seq_one_letter_code
_entity_poly.pdbx_strand_id
1 'polypeptide(L)'
;MICLDANPLNRPKTKEINNILSGWNDEFYVQSDQSDQSGQSGQTELQKQIKEAEEFNNSLPTSSIPSTNLGLTYETHSEAVYTSRLLNFNNLPEPKNSDDYYDERNDNIISEKFSESLQINISQLKISDADETKSVEEMVE
;
A
#
# COMPACT_ATOMS: atom_id res chain seq x y z
N MET A 1 -4.77 0.38 -9.87
CA MET A 1 -5.81 0.47 -8.81
C MET A 1 -5.88 1.91 -8.31
N ILE A 2 -7.03 2.59 -8.44
CA ILE A 2 -7.17 4.05 -8.22
C ILE A 2 -6.86 4.45 -6.77
N CYS A 3 -7.09 3.57 -5.80
CA CYS A 3 -6.78 3.82 -4.39
C CYS A 3 -5.28 3.96 -4.09
N LEU A 4 -4.40 3.48 -4.97
CA LEU A 4 -2.95 3.51 -4.78
C LEU A 4 -2.28 4.73 -5.41
N ASP A 5 -3.06 5.69 -5.94
CA ASP A 5 -2.48 6.90 -6.53
C ASP A 5 -1.72 7.71 -5.47
N ALA A 6 -0.45 8.03 -5.74
CA ALA A 6 0.38 8.89 -4.91
C ALA A 6 -0.27 10.26 -4.61
N ASN A 7 -1.01 10.84 -5.55
CA ASN A 7 -1.74 12.07 -5.33
C ASN A 7 -3.07 11.79 -4.60
N PRO A 8 -3.26 12.29 -3.36
CA PRO A 8 -4.47 12.04 -2.58
C PRO A 8 -5.73 12.63 -3.24
N LEU A 9 -5.61 13.65 -4.09
CA LEU A 9 -6.74 14.23 -4.81
C LEU A 9 -7.29 13.31 -5.92
N ASN A 10 -6.45 12.38 -6.41
CA ASN A 10 -6.85 11.40 -7.41
C ASN A 10 -7.43 10.12 -6.78
N ARG A 11 -7.28 9.94 -5.45
CA ARG A 11 -7.84 8.77 -4.77
C ARG A 11 -9.36 8.89 -4.67
N PRO A 12 -10.09 7.76 -4.79
CA PRO A 12 -11.53 7.79 -4.63
C PRO A 12 -11.91 8.05 -3.18
N LYS A 13 -13.04 8.72 -2.98
CA LYS A 13 -13.62 8.92 -1.65
C LYS A 13 -14.17 7.60 -1.12
N THR A 14 -14.23 7.46 0.19
CA THR A 14 -14.78 6.27 0.86
C THR A 14 -16.17 5.87 0.34
N LYS A 15 -17.03 6.86 0.05
CA LYS A 15 -18.36 6.62 -0.52
C LYS A 15 -18.31 5.99 -1.91
N GLU A 16 -17.39 6.42 -2.76
CA GLU A 16 -17.21 5.87 -4.11
C GLU A 16 -16.72 4.43 -4.05
N ILE A 17 -15.77 4.15 -3.16
CA ILE A 17 -15.29 2.78 -2.89
C ILE A 17 -16.45 1.90 -2.43
N ASN A 18 -17.27 2.36 -1.48
CA ASN A 18 -18.41 1.59 -0.97
C ASN A 18 -19.42 1.26 -2.08
N ASN A 19 -19.71 2.22 -2.97
CA ASN A 19 -20.59 1.99 -4.11
C ASN A 19 -20.03 0.95 -5.10
N ILE A 20 -18.72 0.95 -5.35
CA ILE A 20 -18.08 -0.05 -6.20
C ILE A 20 -18.17 -1.44 -5.57
N LEU A 21 -17.82 -1.55 -4.28
CA LEU A 21 -17.84 -2.82 -3.55
C LEU A 21 -19.26 -3.40 -3.42
N SER A 22 -20.27 -2.54 -3.19
CA SER A 22 -21.67 -2.98 -3.16
C SER A 22 -22.12 -3.48 -4.53
N GLY A 23 -21.74 -2.81 -5.63
CA GLY A 23 -22.02 -3.29 -6.97
C GLY A 23 -21.43 -4.67 -7.24
N TRP A 24 -20.17 -4.91 -6.87
CA TRP A 24 -19.55 -6.24 -6.98
C TRP A 24 -20.24 -7.30 -6.12
N ASN A 25 -20.65 -6.93 -4.92
CA ASN A 25 -21.37 -7.81 -4.02
C ASN A 25 -22.74 -8.20 -4.61
N ASP A 26 -23.50 -7.25 -5.14
CA ASP A 26 -24.80 -7.50 -5.77
C ASP A 26 -24.66 -8.39 -7.02
N GLU A 27 -23.62 -8.17 -7.84
CA GLU A 27 -23.31 -9.02 -9.00
C GLU A 27 -23.07 -10.49 -8.60
N PHE A 28 -22.47 -10.70 -7.42
CA PHE A 28 -22.24 -12.02 -6.86
C PHE A 28 -23.54 -12.71 -6.38
N TYR A 29 -24.46 -11.97 -5.77
CA TYR A 29 -25.73 -12.52 -5.26
C TYR A 29 -26.77 -12.78 -6.37
N VAL A 30 -26.84 -11.96 -7.41
CA VAL A 30 -27.84 -12.13 -8.48
C VAL A 30 -27.62 -13.43 -9.28
N GLN A 31 -26.40 -13.95 -9.33
CA GLN A 31 -26.09 -15.20 -10.03
C GLN A 31 -26.42 -16.48 -9.25
N SER A 32 -26.53 -16.43 -7.92
CA SER A 32 -26.91 -17.61 -7.12
C SER A 32 -28.39 -18.00 -7.31
N ASP A 33 -29.25 -17.03 -7.61
CA ASP A 33 -30.70 -17.22 -7.78
C ASP A 33 -31.13 -17.65 -9.19
N GLN A 34 -30.26 -17.52 -10.22
CA GLN A 34 -30.57 -17.91 -11.61
C GLN A 34 -30.12 -19.34 -11.97
N SER A 35 -29.89 -20.19 -10.97
CA SER A 35 -29.44 -21.58 -11.18
C SER A 35 -30.49 -22.53 -11.78
N ASP A 36 -31.64 -22.02 -12.21
CA ASP A 36 -32.72 -22.81 -12.80
C ASP A 36 -32.64 -22.91 -14.35
N GLN A 37 -32.41 -24.16 -14.79
CA GLN A 37 -32.79 -24.80 -16.06
C GLN A 37 -31.89 -24.75 -17.31
N SER A 38 -30.71 -24.12 -17.31
CA SER A 38 -29.80 -24.29 -18.46
C SER A 38 -28.31 -24.43 -18.11
N GLY A 39 -27.96 -25.06 -16.98
CA GLY A 39 -26.63 -25.65 -16.71
C GLY A 39 -25.37 -24.77 -16.87
N GLN A 40 -25.53 -23.48 -17.18
CA GLN A 40 -24.47 -22.56 -17.54
C GLN A 40 -24.69 -21.29 -16.74
N SER A 41 -24.40 -21.38 -15.43
CA SER A 41 -24.25 -20.20 -14.58
C SER A 41 -23.02 -19.44 -15.10
N GLY A 42 -23.26 -18.30 -15.75
CA GLY A 42 -22.20 -17.47 -16.30
C GLY A 42 -21.44 -16.79 -15.17
N GLN A 43 -20.19 -17.18 -14.94
CA GLN A 43 -19.35 -16.54 -13.92
C GLN A 43 -19.14 -15.05 -14.25
N THR A 44 -19.15 -14.19 -13.24
CA THR A 44 -18.70 -12.80 -13.42
C THR A 44 -17.22 -12.76 -13.77
N GLU A 45 -16.79 -11.67 -14.41
CA GLU A 45 -15.36 -11.44 -14.66
C GLU A 45 -14.56 -11.41 -13.35
N LEU A 46 -15.12 -10.86 -12.28
CA LEU A 46 -14.51 -10.84 -10.95
C LEU A 46 -14.33 -12.26 -10.37
N GLN A 47 -15.34 -13.12 -10.47
CA GLN A 47 -15.26 -14.52 -10.01
C GLN A 47 -14.18 -15.29 -10.78
N LYS A 48 -14.08 -15.06 -12.09
CA LYS A 48 -13.07 -15.68 -12.94
C LYS A 48 -11.66 -15.28 -12.49
N GLN A 49 -11.44 -13.99 -12.24
CA GLN A 49 -10.15 -13.48 -11.76
C GLN A 49 -9.80 -14.01 -10.36
N ILE A 50 -10.77 -14.10 -9.44
CA ILE A 50 -10.57 -14.71 -8.11
C ILE A 50 -10.13 -16.17 -8.26
N LYS A 51 -10.83 -16.94 -9.10
CA LYS A 51 -10.51 -18.35 -9.33
C LYS A 51 -9.12 -18.53 -9.95
N GLU A 52 -8.76 -17.71 -10.93
CA GLU A 52 -7.42 -17.72 -11.53
C GLU A 52 -6.33 -17.43 -10.49
N ALA A 53 -6.54 -16.42 -9.63
CA ALA A 53 -5.62 -16.10 -8.55
C ALA A 53 -5.51 -17.24 -7.50
N GLU A 54 -6.62 -17.89 -7.17
CA GLU A 54 -6.62 -19.06 -6.28
C GLU A 54 -5.86 -20.25 -6.89
N GLU A 55 -6.09 -20.55 -8.16
CA GLU A 55 -5.36 -21.61 -8.88
C GLU A 55 -3.86 -21.32 -8.90
N PHE A 56 -3.46 -20.08 -9.18
CA PHE A 56 -2.08 -19.65 -9.12
C PHE A 56 -1.49 -19.82 -7.71
N ASN A 57 -2.17 -19.31 -6.69
CA ASN A 57 -1.72 -19.40 -5.29
C ASN A 57 -1.58 -20.86 -4.82
N ASN A 58 -2.48 -21.74 -5.24
CA ASN A 58 -2.45 -23.17 -4.90
C ASN A 58 -1.39 -23.94 -5.69
N SER A 59 -0.99 -23.46 -6.87
CA SER A 59 0.07 -24.06 -7.69
C SER A 59 1.47 -23.71 -7.20
N LEU A 60 1.61 -22.62 -6.43
CA LEU A 60 2.87 -22.24 -5.81
C LEU A 60 3.22 -23.25 -4.70
N PRO A 61 4.47 -23.76 -4.64
CA PRO A 61 4.91 -24.55 -3.50
C PRO A 61 4.70 -23.75 -2.20
N THR A 62 4.27 -24.39 -1.12
CA THR A 62 3.93 -23.73 0.16
C THR A 62 5.08 -22.89 0.73
N SER A 63 6.32 -23.13 0.30
CA SER A 63 7.52 -22.35 0.62
C SER A 63 7.70 -21.05 -0.20
N SER A 64 6.86 -20.82 -1.21
CA SER A 64 6.91 -19.65 -2.11
C SER A 64 5.76 -18.68 -1.91
N ILE A 65 4.75 -19.04 -1.10
CA ILE A 65 3.79 -18.06 -0.58
C ILE A 65 4.64 -17.08 0.24
N PRO A 66 4.75 -15.79 -0.16
CA PRO A 66 5.29 -14.80 0.74
C PRO A 66 4.30 -14.79 1.90
N SER A 67 4.70 -15.40 3.00
CA SER A 67 3.99 -15.21 4.25
C SER A 67 3.88 -13.71 4.39
N THR A 68 2.69 -13.17 4.60
CA THR A 68 2.51 -11.74 4.92
C THR A 68 3.27 -11.34 6.19
N ASN A 69 3.81 -12.33 6.92
CA ASN A 69 5.04 -12.19 7.67
C ASN A 69 6.21 -11.98 6.71
N LEU A 70 6.53 -10.72 6.42
CA LEU A 70 7.64 -10.24 5.58
C LEU A 70 9.03 -10.80 5.94
N GLY A 71 9.16 -11.85 6.77
CA GLY A 71 10.42 -12.47 7.15
C GLY A 71 11.40 -11.48 7.76
N LEU A 72 10.92 -10.31 8.17
CA LEU A 72 11.72 -9.32 8.86
C LEU A 72 11.84 -9.82 10.29
N THR A 73 12.86 -10.63 10.53
CA THR A 73 13.46 -10.71 11.85
C THR A 73 13.93 -9.29 12.17
N TYR A 74 13.14 -8.58 12.98
CA TYR A 74 13.51 -7.25 13.45
C TYR A 74 14.65 -7.41 14.45
N GLU A 75 15.88 -7.50 13.94
CA GLU A 75 17.08 -7.40 14.75
C GLU A 75 17.31 -5.93 15.07
N THR A 76 17.24 -5.60 16.36
CA THR A 76 17.60 -4.26 16.83
C THR A 76 19.11 -4.17 16.93
N HIS A 77 19.74 -3.23 16.23
CA HIS A 77 21.16 -2.93 16.42
C HIS A 77 21.36 -2.09 17.67
N SER A 78 22.35 -2.43 18.49
CA SER A 78 22.65 -1.72 19.76
C SER A 78 23.05 -0.25 19.56
N GLU A 79 23.50 0.10 18.36
CA GLU A 79 23.90 1.46 17.99
C GLU A 79 22.77 2.27 17.33
N ALA A 80 21.65 1.62 16.99
CA ALA A 80 20.53 2.28 16.34
C ALA A 80 19.62 2.97 17.37
N VAL A 81 19.20 4.20 17.06
CA VAL A 81 18.28 4.99 17.90
C VAL A 81 16.87 4.87 17.33
N TYR A 82 16.00 4.16 18.04
CA TYR A 82 14.60 3.93 17.67
C TYR A 82 13.64 4.91 18.37
N THR A 83 13.94 6.20 18.32
CA THR A 83 13.03 7.23 18.86
C THR A 83 12.21 7.85 17.74
N SER A 84 10.93 8.14 18.00
CA SER A 84 10.14 8.97 17.11
C SER A 84 10.71 10.39 17.12
N ARG A 85 10.97 10.93 15.94
CA ARG A 85 11.38 12.33 15.76
C ARG A 85 10.45 12.99 14.75
N LEU A 86 10.14 14.26 14.95
CA LEU A 86 9.32 15.00 14.01
C LEU A 86 10.09 15.19 12.71
N LEU A 87 9.57 14.65 11.62
CA LEU A 87 10.14 14.77 10.28
C LEU A 87 9.62 16.05 9.62
N ASN A 88 10.53 16.90 9.13
CA ASN A 88 10.16 18.07 8.34
C ASN A 88 9.89 17.67 6.88
N PHE A 89 8.67 17.88 6.41
CA PHE A 89 8.24 17.53 5.05
C PHE A 89 8.76 18.47 3.96
N ASN A 90 9.26 19.66 4.32
CA ASN A 90 9.62 20.70 3.34
C ASN A 90 10.74 20.31 2.35
N ASN A 91 11.56 19.32 2.68
CA ASN A 91 12.69 18.87 1.86
C ASN A 91 12.46 17.46 1.29
N LEU A 92 11.24 16.92 1.36
CA LEU A 92 10.93 15.61 0.79
C LEU A 92 10.53 15.73 -0.69
N PRO A 93 10.87 14.74 -1.52
CA PRO A 93 10.36 14.69 -2.89
C PRO A 93 8.84 14.55 -2.88
N GLU A 94 8.19 15.05 -3.93
CA GLU A 94 6.76 14.87 -4.11
C GLU A 94 6.40 13.38 -4.22
N PRO A 95 5.29 12.94 -3.61
CA PRO A 95 4.80 11.58 -3.81
C PRO A 95 4.52 11.33 -5.29
N LYS A 96 5.19 10.34 -5.86
CA LYS A 96 5.00 9.91 -7.26
C LYS A 96 4.72 8.41 -7.28
N ASN A 97 3.93 7.94 -8.23
CA ASN A 97 3.83 6.51 -8.53
C ASN A 97 5.01 6.12 -9.44
N SER A 98 5.36 4.83 -9.49
CA SER A 98 6.31 4.37 -10.49
C SER A 98 5.76 4.55 -11.90
N ASP A 99 6.59 4.99 -12.85
CA ASP A 99 6.17 5.21 -14.23
C ASP A 99 5.83 3.89 -14.93
N ASP A 100 6.36 2.77 -14.44
CA ASP A 100 6.09 1.41 -14.93
C ASP A 100 5.11 0.64 -14.05
N TYR A 101 4.38 1.32 -13.17
CA TYR A 101 3.37 0.71 -12.29
C TYR A 101 2.28 -0.08 -13.04
N TYR A 102 2.06 0.25 -14.31
CA TYR A 102 1.11 -0.45 -15.20
C TYR A 102 1.80 -1.34 -16.25
N ASP A 103 3.14 -1.48 -16.22
CA ASP A 103 3.84 -2.44 -17.10
C ASP A 103 3.68 -3.84 -16.50
N GLU A 104 3.08 -4.75 -17.27
CA GLU A 104 2.80 -6.14 -16.89
C GLU A 104 4.06 -6.95 -16.54
N ARG A 105 5.26 -6.40 -16.78
CA ARG A 105 6.55 -7.04 -16.48
C ARG A 105 7.12 -6.72 -15.10
N ASN A 106 6.47 -5.85 -14.32
CA ASN A 106 6.91 -5.51 -12.97
C ASN A 106 5.91 -6.04 -11.93
N ASP A 107 6.20 -7.23 -11.41
CA ASP A 107 5.42 -7.82 -10.30
C ASP A 107 5.62 -7.06 -8.98
N ASN A 108 6.61 -6.16 -8.91
CA ASN A 108 6.93 -5.38 -7.73
C ASN A 108 6.30 -3.98 -7.79
N ILE A 109 5.76 -3.54 -6.65
CA ILE A 109 5.21 -2.18 -6.45
C ILE A 109 6.27 -1.10 -6.73
N ILE A 110 7.55 -1.44 -6.54
CA ILE A 110 8.70 -0.56 -6.74
C ILE A 110 9.59 -1.20 -7.80
N SER A 111 9.77 -0.53 -8.93
CA SER A 111 10.77 -0.94 -9.91
C SER A 111 12.17 -0.49 -9.51
N GLU A 112 13.18 -1.16 -10.07
CA GLU A 112 14.58 -0.79 -9.86
C GLU A 112 14.85 0.67 -10.27
N LYS A 113 14.25 1.11 -11.38
CA LYS A 113 14.30 2.51 -11.85
C LYS A 113 13.64 3.48 -10.88
N PHE A 114 12.56 3.08 -10.23
CA PHE A 114 11.87 3.91 -9.26
C PHE A 114 12.63 4.02 -7.94
N SER A 115 13.33 2.96 -7.53
CA SER A 115 14.17 2.93 -6.33
C SER A 115 15.25 4.02 -6.34
N GLU A 116 15.87 4.27 -7.50
CA GLU A 116 16.87 5.34 -7.64
C GLU A 116 16.29 6.74 -7.39
N SER A 117 15.03 6.96 -7.74
CA SER A 117 14.33 8.25 -7.54
C SER A 117 13.86 8.48 -6.09
N LEU A 118 13.84 7.43 -5.27
CA LEU A 118 13.42 7.47 -3.87
C LEU A 118 14.59 7.73 -2.90
N GLN A 119 15.80 8.00 -3.40
CA GLN A 119 16.97 8.27 -2.55
C GLN A 119 16.76 9.56 -1.75
N ILE A 120 16.55 9.41 -0.45
CA ILE A 120 16.45 10.53 0.50
C ILE A 120 17.85 10.85 1.01
N ASN A 121 18.29 12.09 0.82
CA ASN A 121 19.52 12.57 1.44
C ASN A 121 19.25 12.92 2.91
N ILE A 122 19.55 11.96 3.80
CA ILE A 122 19.30 12.09 5.24
C ILE A 122 20.06 13.29 5.83
N SER A 123 21.24 13.63 5.31
CA SER A 123 22.03 14.78 5.77
C SER A 123 21.37 16.13 5.51
N GLN A 124 20.40 16.19 4.59
CA GLN A 124 19.62 17.39 4.28
C GLN A 124 18.28 17.47 5.02
N LEU A 125 17.91 16.41 5.75
CA LEU A 125 16.73 16.42 6.61
C LEU A 125 17.02 17.23 7.87
N LYS A 126 16.24 18.30 8.08
CA LYS A 126 16.19 18.98 9.38
C LYS A 126 15.41 18.11 10.35
N ILE A 127 16.13 17.45 11.24
CA ILE A 127 15.55 16.71 12.37
C ILE A 127 15.57 17.68 13.55
N SER A 128 14.40 18.12 13.99
CA SER A 128 14.29 18.90 15.24
C SER A 128 14.44 17.94 16.42
N ASP A 129 15.39 18.19 17.31
CA ASP A 129 15.45 17.50 18.58
C ASP A 129 14.23 17.92 19.41
N ALA A 130 13.50 16.95 19.97
CA ALA A 130 12.28 17.17 20.73
C ALA A 130 12.51 17.85 22.10
N ASP A 131 13.71 18.39 22.35
CA ASP A 131 14.16 18.87 23.65
C ASP A 131 14.33 20.40 23.69
N GLU A 132 13.44 21.13 23.03
CA GLU A 132 13.18 22.52 23.44
C GLU A 132 12.29 22.52 24.69
N THR A 133 12.84 22.04 25.80
CA THR A 133 12.36 22.47 27.11
C THR A 133 12.70 23.95 27.23
N LYS A 134 11.74 24.83 26.91
CA LYS A 134 11.79 26.24 27.30
C LYS A 134 11.84 26.27 28.83
N SER A 135 13.04 26.38 29.41
CA SER A 135 13.20 26.98 30.72
C SER A 135 12.71 28.42 30.60
N VAL A 136 11.49 28.65 31.05
CA VAL A 136 11.05 30.00 31.38
C VAL A 136 11.78 30.35 32.67
N GLU A 137 13.03 30.76 32.55
CA GLU A 137 13.77 31.38 33.63
C GLU A 137 13.20 32.78 33.85
N GLU A 138 12.31 32.82 34.84
CA GLU A 138 11.88 33.98 35.60
C GLU A 138 13.09 34.74 36.13
N MET A 139 13.35 35.93 35.59
CA MET A 139 14.14 37.05 36.13
C MET A 139 13.78 38.25 35.24
N VAL A 140 13.22 39.35 35.71
CA VAL A 140 13.87 40.33 36.60
C VAL A 140 12.78 41.19 37.27
N GLU A 141 12.88 41.25 38.61
CA GLU A 141 12.67 42.38 39.54
C GLU A 141 11.51 43.37 39.35
#